data_AF-E2AMR1-F1
#
_entry.id   AF-E2AMR1-F1
#
_cell.length_a   1.000
_cell.length_b   1.000
_cell.length_c   1.000
_cell.angle_alpha   90.00
_cell.angle_beta   90.00
_cell.angle_gamma   90.00
#
_symmetry.space_group_name_H-M   'P 1'
#
loop_
_entity.id
_entity.type
_entity.pdbx_description
1 polymer ?
#
loop_
_entity_poly.entity_id
_entity_poly.type
_entity_poly.pdbx_seq_one_letter_code
_entity_poly.pdbx_strand_id
1 'polypeptide(L)'
;NNYHERLRFTYEMEIDSSISFLNVKVIRSKTRLITNWFRKPTWSGRYINYYSNHPQKYKINTIYNLVDHAILLSNDCFKQENIKLVYDTLINNCFPEHIIHRHIQKRINFLNNRDHNDTIDVNPTRLNKTHFITIPYVENTSHDLYRLLRNSGFNVVYKITKKLNNLIRRGKDSLHNNDKTSVVYKLNCKDCNLSYIGQTKRHLRTRMKEHCNNIKLHETNHSVISKHRLESGHEFDWSKPNILHSEKYVRKREIAEMFFIKRFNNLINLQKDTDSLNNIY
;
A
#
# COMPACT_ATOMS: atom_id res chain seq x y z
N ASN A 1 -30.02 -8.11 -13.07
CA ASN A 1 -29.44 -7.02 -13.89
C ASN A 1 -29.40 -7.53 -15.32
N ASN A 2 -29.58 -6.69 -16.34
CA ASN A 2 -29.56 -7.16 -17.74
C ASN A 2 -28.12 -7.34 -18.29
N TYR A 3 -27.12 -7.44 -17.41
CA TYR A 3 -25.70 -7.45 -17.78
C TYR A 3 -25.06 -8.85 -17.68
N HIS A 4 -25.31 -9.59 -16.59
CA HIS A 4 -24.74 -10.92 -16.41
C HIS A 4 -25.53 -11.76 -15.39
N GLU A 5 -25.90 -12.98 -15.73
CA GLU A 5 -26.76 -13.88 -14.92
C GLU A 5 -26.19 -14.19 -13.51
N ARG A 6 -24.87 -14.24 -13.39
CA ARG A 6 -24.18 -14.45 -12.10
C ARG A 6 -24.11 -13.21 -11.20
N LEU A 7 -24.49 -12.02 -11.69
CA LEU A 7 -24.48 -10.79 -10.89
C LEU A 7 -25.87 -10.54 -10.29
N ARG A 8 -26.01 -10.85 -8.99
CA ARG A 8 -27.22 -10.60 -8.22
C ARG A 8 -27.01 -9.40 -7.31
N PHE A 9 -27.96 -8.45 -7.34
CA PHE A 9 -27.99 -7.38 -6.34
C PHE A 9 -28.53 -7.94 -5.03
N THR A 10 -27.91 -7.53 -3.94
CA THR A 10 -28.37 -7.82 -2.58
C THR A 10 -28.79 -6.52 -1.94
N TYR A 11 -29.86 -6.55 -1.16
CA TYR A 11 -30.30 -5.43 -0.32
C TYR A 11 -30.48 -5.95 1.12
N GLU A 12 -30.31 -5.05 2.08
CA GLU A 12 -30.55 -5.34 3.49
C GLU A 12 -31.90 -4.72 3.88
N MET A 13 -32.71 -5.47 4.64
CA MET A 13 -33.98 -5.00 5.18
C MET A 13 -33.83 -4.67 6.66
N GLU A 14 -34.68 -3.78 7.14
CA GLU A 14 -34.79 -3.48 8.57
C GLU A 14 -35.26 -4.73 9.33
N ILE A 15 -34.56 -5.07 10.42
CA ILE A 15 -34.87 -6.17 11.33
C ILE A 15 -34.87 -5.61 12.76
N ASP A 16 -35.88 -5.93 13.56
CA ASP A 16 -36.04 -5.45 14.94
C ASP A 16 -35.94 -3.93 15.07
N SER A 17 -36.66 -3.22 14.20
CA SER A 17 -36.61 -1.76 14.08
C SER A 17 -35.21 -1.19 13.83
N SER A 18 -34.29 -1.99 13.27
CA SER A 18 -32.90 -1.59 13.09
C SER A 18 -32.30 -2.04 11.76
N ILE A 19 -31.37 -1.25 11.24
CA ILE A 19 -30.61 -1.58 10.04
C ILE A 19 -29.15 -1.15 10.23
N SER A 20 -28.22 -1.91 9.65
CA SER A 20 -26.80 -1.59 9.74
C SER A 20 -26.36 -0.81 8.51
N PHE A 21 -25.60 0.25 8.71
CA PHE A 21 -24.95 1.00 7.64
C PHE A 21 -23.50 1.28 8.02
N LEU A 22 -22.58 0.68 7.27
CA LEU A 22 -21.14 0.72 7.56
C LEU A 22 -20.83 0.27 9.00
N ASN A 23 -20.33 1.19 9.83
CA ASN A 23 -19.97 0.97 11.23
C ASN A 23 -21.04 1.47 12.21
N VAL A 24 -22.27 1.70 11.75
CA VAL A 24 -23.37 2.24 12.57
C VAL A 24 -24.59 1.33 12.45
N LYS A 25 -25.21 1.01 13.57
CA LYS A 25 -26.53 0.39 13.64
C LYS A 25 -27.52 1.51 13.88
N VAL A 26 -28.37 1.76 12.90
CA VAL A 26 -29.46 2.74 12.99
C VAL A 26 -30.67 2.03 13.56
N ILE A 27 -31.20 2.54 14.66
CA ILE A 27 -32.31 1.99 15.43
C ILE A 27 -33.43 3.02 15.41
N ARG A 28 -34.60 2.63 14.90
CA ARG A 28 -35.79 3.47 14.92
C ARG A 28 -36.48 3.33 16.27
N SER A 29 -36.54 4.43 17.01
CA SER A 29 -37.21 4.52 18.30
C SER A 29 -38.31 5.56 18.22
N LYS A 30 -39.56 5.10 18.01
CA LYS A 30 -40.75 5.94 17.83
C LYS A 30 -40.53 6.99 16.72
N THR A 31 -40.27 8.25 17.09
CA THR A 31 -40.08 9.39 16.19
C THR A 31 -38.61 9.79 16.00
N ARG A 32 -37.66 9.07 16.62
CA ARG A 32 -36.23 9.40 16.57
C ARG A 32 -35.41 8.22 16.06
N LEU A 33 -34.27 8.55 15.46
CA LEU A 33 -33.23 7.58 15.15
C LEU A 33 -32.19 7.61 16.25
N ILE A 34 -31.84 6.43 16.74
CA ILE A 34 -30.77 6.20 17.69
C ILE A 34 -29.70 5.41 16.95
N THR A 35 -28.44 5.78 17.13
CA THR A 35 -27.29 5.11 16.56
C THR A 35 -26.52 4.37 17.64
N ASN A 36 -25.93 3.26 17.24
CA ASN A 36 -24.96 2.53 18.04
C ASN A 36 -23.80 2.11 17.12
N TRP A 37 -22.58 2.08 17.64
CA TRP A 37 -21.44 1.50 16.93
C TRP A 37 -21.77 0.06 16.51
N PHE A 38 -21.64 -0.25 15.23
CA PHE A 38 -21.89 -1.59 14.67
C PHE A 38 -20.61 -2.29 14.28
N ARG A 39 -20.59 -3.61 14.49
CA ARG A 39 -19.51 -4.51 14.06
C ARG A 39 -20.16 -5.69 13.35
N LYS A 40 -19.58 -6.10 12.22
CA LYS A 40 -20.07 -7.29 11.49
C LYS A 40 -19.97 -8.54 12.37
N PRO A 41 -20.84 -9.55 12.19
CA PRO A 41 -20.74 -10.81 12.93
C PRO A 41 -19.39 -11.52 12.80
N THR A 42 -18.66 -11.27 11.71
CA THR A 42 -17.31 -11.81 11.45
C THR A 42 -16.19 -11.00 12.09
N TRP A 43 -16.49 -9.97 12.88
CA TRP A 43 -15.49 -9.15 13.55
C TRP A 43 -14.79 -9.94 14.66
N SER A 44 -13.48 -10.10 14.53
CA SER A 44 -12.66 -10.91 15.45
C SER A 44 -12.11 -10.16 16.66
N GLY A 45 -12.33 -8.85 16.75
CA GLY A 45 -11.70 -8.01 17.77
C GLY A 45 -10.17 -7.90 17.67
N ARG A 46 -9.56 -8.36 16.58
CA ARG A 46 -8.09 -8.30 16.40
C ARG A 46 -7.65 -6.96 15.83
N TYR A 47 -6.81 -6.27 16.59
CA TYR A 47 -6.15 -5.02 16.22
C TYR A 47 -4.63 -5.20 16.25
N ILE A 48 -3.90 -4.09 16.23
CA ILE A 48 -2.45 -4.11 16.47
C ILE A 48 -2.17 -4.74 17.85
N ASN A 49 -1.31 -5.76 17.90
CA ASN A 49 -0.87 -6.29 19.19
C ASN A 49 0.10 -5.30 19.85
N TYR A 50 -0.01 -5.09 21.16
CA TYR A 50 0.83 -4.14 21.87
C TYR A 50 2.33 -4.45 21.79
N TYR A 51 2.73 -5.72 21.72
CA TYR A 51 4.14 -6.13 21.59
C TYR A 51 4.64 -6.15 20.15
N SER A 52 3.78 -5.81 19.18
CA SER A 52 4.23 -5.73 17.79
C SER A 52 5.23 -4.59 17.58
N ASN A 53 6.15 -4.80 16.64
CA ASN A 53 7.19 -3.84 16.26
C ASN A 53 6.61 -2.69 15.42
N HIS A 54 5.86 -1.82 16.09
CA HIS A 54 5.24 -0.62 15.54
C HIS A 54 5.54 0.59 16.44
N PRO A 55 5.56 1.82 15.87
CA PRO A 55 5.71 3.03 16.66
C PRO A 55 4.64 3.12 17.75
N GLN A 56 5.04 3.57 18.94
CA GLN A 56 4.10 3.74 20.07
C GLN A 56 2.91 4.64 19.72
N LYS A 57 3.15 5.66 18.87
CA LYS A 57 2.09 6.54 18.35
C LYS A 57 0.99 5.76 17.63
N TYR A 58 1.32 4.70 16.88
CA TYR A 58 0.31 3.92 16.16
C TYR A 58 -0.54 3.07 17.11
N LYS A 59 0.09 2.49 18.15
CA LYS A 59 -0.59 1.74 19.20
C LYS A 59 -1.57 2.65 19.98
N ILE A 60 -1.13 3.85 20.36
CA ILE A 60 -2.00 4.85 21.01
C ILE A 60 -3.13 5.30 20.07
N ASN A 61 -2.83 5.49 18.78
CA ASN A 61 -3.85 5.89 17.81
C ASN A 61 -4.95 4.83 17.66
N THR A 62 -4.62 3.53 17.79
CA THR A 62 -5.64 2.47 17.82
C THR A 62 -6.62 2.67 18.97
N ILE A 63 -6.15 3.01 20.17
CA ILE A 63 -7.01 3.32 21.32
C ILE A 63 -7.93 4.50 20.97
N TYR A 64 -7.37 5.58 20.44
CA TYR A 64 -8.16 6.78 20.11
C TYR A 64 -9.24 6.51 19.06
N ASN A 65 -8.93 5.80 17.97
CA ASN A 65 -9.95 5.48 16.96
C ASN A 65 -11.08 4.61 17.51
N LEU A 66 -10.77 3.68 18.42
CA LEU A 66 -11.79 2.84 19.05
C LEU A 66 -12.71 3.65 19.97
N VAL A 67 -12.14 4.56 20.76
CA VAL A 67 -12.91 5.49 21.61
C VAL A 67 -13.77 6.42 20.75
N ASP A 68 -13.21 6.96 19.66
CA ASP A 68 -13.95 7.79 18.72
C ASP A 68 -15.14 7.04 18.13
N HIS A 69 -14.97 5.80 17.70
CA HIS A 69 -16.09 4.99 17.22
C HIS A 69 -17.14 4.74 18.31
N ALA A 70 -16.70 4.38 19.52
CA ALA A 70 -17.61 4.12 20.63
C ALA A 70 -18.49 5.33 20.97
N ILE A 71 -17.94 6.55 20.88
CA ILE A 71 -18.60 7.79 21.31
C ILE A 71 -19.29 8.52 20.16
N LEU A 72 -18.63 8.71 19.03
CA LEU A 72 -19.15 9.53 17.92
C LEU A 72 -20.19 8.79 17.08
N LEU A 73 -20.18 7.46 17.08
CA LEU A 73 -21.13 6.63 16.31
C LEU A 73 -22.31 6.13 17.15
N SER A 74 -22.40 6.54 18.42
CA SER A 74 -23.39 6.00 19.35
C SER A 74 -24.06 7.10 20.16
N ASN A 75 -25.36 6.95 20.42
CA ASN A 75 -26.05 7.74 21.43
C ASN A 75 -25.56 7.42 22.85
N ASP A 76 -25.80 8.36 23.77
CA ASP A 76 -25.29 8.31 25.15
C ASP A 76 -25.62 7.01 25.90
N CYS A 77 -26.82 6.44 25.66
CA CYS A 77 -27.25 5.20 26.28
C CYS A 77 -26.34 4.00 25.99
N PHE A 78 -25.61 4.01 24.86
CA PHE A 78 -24.71 2.91 24.48
C PHE A 78 -23.24 3.20 24.77
N LYS A 79 -22.88 4.43 25.14
CA LYS A 79 -21.47 4.84 25.29
C LYS A 79 -20.75 4.02 26.36
N GLN A 80 -21.38 3.79 27.52
CA GLN A 80 -20.75 3.03 28.61
C GLN A 80 -20.46 1.58 28.21
N GLU A 81 -21.42 0.91 27.57
CA GLU A 81 -21.24 -0.46 27.08
C GLU A 81 -20.16 -0.53 26.00
N ASN A 82 -20.17 0.40 25.04
CA ASN A 82 -19.17 0.43 23.98
C ASN A 82 -17.76 0.72 24.52
N ILE A 83 -17.60 1.58 25.53
CA ILE A 83 -16.30 1.82 26.15
C ILE A 83 -15.79 0.58 26.89
N LYS A 84 -16.68 -0.17 27.57
CA LYS A 84 -16.31 -1.47 28.14
C LYS A 84 -15.84 -2.44 27.05
N LEU A 85 -16.56 -2.52 25.93
CA LEU A 85 -16.15 -3.32 24.79
C LEU A 85 -14.77 -2.90 24.23
N VAL A 86 -14.50 -1.59 24.15
CA VAL A 86 -13.18 -1.07 23.75
C VAL A 86 -12.10 -1.52 24.71
N TYR A 87 -12.34 -1.44 26.02
CA TYR A 87 -11.42 -1.92 27.04
C TYR A 87 -11.10 -3.40 26.86
N ASP A 88 -12.13 -4.25 26.83
CA ASP A 88 -11.98 -5.71 26.68
C ASP A 88 -11.25 -6.07 25.38
N THR A 89 -11.55 -5.35 24.29
CA THR A 89 -10.86 -5.51 23.01
C THR A 89 -9.38 -5.20 23.12
N LEU A 90 -9.00 -4.10 23.78
CA LEU A 90 -7.61 -3.69 23.92
C LEU A 90 -6.82 -4.66 24.81
N ILE A 91 -7.43 -5.15 25.91
CA ILE A 91 -6.85 -6.20 26.75
C ILE A 91 -6.57 -7.47 25.94
N ASN A 92 -7.52 -7.90 25.11
CA ASN A 92 -7.36 -9.05 24.22
C ASN A 92 -6.29 -8.85 23.12
N ASN A 93 -5.81 -7.62 22.92
CA ASN A 93 -4.68 -7.28 22.06
C ASN A 93 -3.39 -6.95 22.85
N CYS A 94 -3.34 -7.37 24.11
CA CYS A 94 -2.20 -7.28 25.02
C CYS A 94 -1.80 -5.85 25.43
N PHE A 95 -2.69 -4.87 25.30
CA PHE A 95 -2.40 -3.53 25.80
C PHE A 95 -2.34 -3.52 27.33
N PRO A 96 -1.32 -2.89 27.95
CA PRO A 96 -1.27 -2.73 29.40
C PRO A 96 -2.42 -1.88 29.92
N GLU A 97 -3.06 -2.30 31.01
CA GLU A 97 -4.23 -1.63 31.61
C GLU A 97 -3.99 -0.14 31.87
N HIS A 98 -2.84 0.20 32.45
CA HIS A 98 -2.48 1.59 32.75
C HIS A 98 -2.43 2.47 31.49
N ILE A 99 -2.02 1.93 30.34
CA ILE A 99 -2.01 2.65 29.05
C ILE A 99 -3.45 2.80 28.54
N ILE A 100 -4.24 1.74 28.63
CA ILE A 100 -5.64 1.75 28.20
C ILE A 100 -6.40 2.83 28.98
N HIS A 101 -6.39 2.76 30.31
CA HIS A 101 -7.10 3.72 31.16
C HIS A 101 -6.67 5.16 30.89
N ARG A 102 -5.36 5.42 30.87
CA ARG A 102 -4.80 6.76 30.62
C ARG A 102 -5.27 7.32 29.28
N HIS A 103 -5.19 6.54 28.22
CA HIS A 103 -5.48 7.04 26.87
C HIS A 103 -6.97 7.06 26.53
N ILE A 104 -7.77 6.16 27.10
CA ILE A 104 -9.23 6.24 27.02
C ILE A 104 -9.71 7.53 27.69
N GLN A 105 -9.33 7.77 28.95
CA GLN A 105 -9.74 8.98 29.68
C GLN A 105 -9.27 10.25 28.96
N LYS A 106 -8.02 10.28 28.51
CA LYS A 106 -7.49 11.41 27.75
C LYS A 106 -8.31 11.69 26.48
N ARG A 107 -8.77 10.66 25.78
CA ARG A 107 -9.55 10.83 24.55
C ARG A 107 -10.99 11.23 24.84
N ILE A 108 -11.62 10.67 25.87
CA ILE A 108 -12.97 11.07 26.32
C ILE A 108 -12.98 12.55 26.69
N ASN A 109 -12.04 13.01 27.52
CA ASN A 109 -11.95 14.41 27.93
C ASN A 109 -11.75 15.33 26.72
N PHE A 110 -10.92 14.92 25.75
CA PHE A 110 -10.74 15.66 24.51
C PHE A 110 -12.05 15.80 23.71
N LEU A 111 -12.83 14.73 23.60
CA LEU A 111 -14.09 14.76 22.85
C LEU A 111 -15.15 15.61 23.56
N ASN A 112 -15.27 15.51 24.88
CA ASN A 112 -16.22 16.32 25.66
C ASN A 112 -15.89 17.82 25.59
N ASN A 113 -14.60 18.18 25.60
CA ASN A 113 -14.17 19.58 25.49
C ASN A 113 -14.27 20.14 24.06
N ARG A 114 -14.45 19.28 23.05
CA ARG A 114 -14.55 19.69 21.66
C ARG A 114 -15.88 20.38 21.38
N ASP A 115 -16.95 19.98 22.06
CA ASP A 115 -18.27 20.60 21.96
C ASP A 115 -18.31 22.03 22.55
N HIS A 116 -17.26 22.47 23.25
CA HIS A 116 -17.14 23.82 23.81
C HIS A 116 -16.18 24.77 23.07
N ASN A 117 -15.28 24.25 22.23
CA ASN A 117 -14.23 25.05 21.59
C ASN A 117 -14.26 24.92 20.07
N ASP A 118 -15.37 25.32 19.45
CA ASP A 118 -15.49 25.56 18.01
C ASP A 118 -14.80 26.88 17.56
N THR A 119 -13.69 27.24 18.22
CA THR A 119 -12.73 28.19 17.63
C THR A 119 -11.77 27.39 16.78
N ILE A 120 -12.00 27.44 15.46
CA ILE A 120 -11.08 26.97 14.44
C ILE A 120 -9.75 27.72 14.63
N ASP A 121 -8.82 27.10 15.35
CA ASP A 121 -7.46 27.60 15.49
C ASP A 121 -6.72 27.36 14.16
N VAL A 122 -6.98 28.24 13.18
CA VAL A 122 -6.21 28.34 11.95
C VAL A 122 -4.85 28.93 12.32
N ASN A 123 -3.98 28.11 12.91
CA ASN A 123 -2.58 28.43 13.04
C ASN A 123 -1.94 28.37 11.63
N PRO A 124 -1.58 29.51 10.99
CA PRO A 124 -1.09 29.54 9.61
C PRO A 124 0.41 29.18 9.50
N THR A 125 1.05 28.77 10.59
CA THR A 125 2.53 28.75 10.71
C THR A 125 3.18 27.38 10.53
N ARG A 126 2.46 26.36 10.08
CA ARG A 126 3.13 25.17 9.55
C ARG A 126 3.54 25.46 8.12
N LEU A 127 4.76 25.98 7.94
CA LEU A 127 5.52 25.87 6.70
C LEU A 127 5.14 24.55 6.03
N ASN A 128 4.49 24.65 4.87
CA ASN A 128 4.08 23.52 4.05
C ASN A 128 5.32 22.73 3.66
N LYS A 129 5.79 21.85 4.54
CA LYS A 129 6.82 20.86 4.22
C LYS A 129 6.18 19.90 3.20
N THR A 130 6.30 20.23 1.92
CA THR A 130 5.68 19.47 0.82
C THR A 130 6.36 18.13 0.57
N HIS A 131 7.57 17.92 1.12
CA HIS A 131 8.38 16.75 0.86
C HIS A 131 8.21 15.71 1.98
N PHE A 132 7.54 14.61 1.63
CA PHE A 132 7.39 13.43 2.49
C PHE A 132 8.46 12.38 2.17
N ILE A 133 9.14 11.88 3.21
CA ILE A 133 10.02 10.73 3.11
C ILE A 133 9.43 9.58 3.90
N THR A 134 9.35 8.42 3.26
CA THR A 134 8.90 7.19 3.91
C THR A 134 10.12 6.33 4.27
N ILE A 135 10.31 6.05 5.56
CA ILE A 135 11.40 5.18 6.05
C ILE A 135 10.83 3.92 6.69
N PRO A 136 11.50 2.75 6.58
CA PRO A 136 11.09 1.57 7.32
C PRO A 136 11.18 1.82 8.83
N TYR A 137 10.15 1.43 9.58
CA TYR A 137 10.23 1.42 11.03
C TYR A 137 11.09 0.26 11.49
N VAL A 138 12.15 0.59 12.22
CA VAL A 138 13.01 -0.35 12.91
C VAL A 138 13.21 0.23 14.30
N GLU A 139 12.87 -0.57 15.32
CA GLU A 139 12.99 -0.16 16.71
C GLU A 139 14.42 0.32 17.01
N ASN A 140 14.52 1.38 17.79
CA ASN A 140 15.75 2.09 18.17
C ASN A 140 16.47 2.84 17.04
N THR A 141 16.57 2.31 15.82
CA THR A 141 17.37 2.96 14.75
C THR A 141 16.58 3.99 13.95
N SER A 142 15.29 3.73 13.71
CA SER A 142 14.48 4.60 12.85
C SER A 142 14.15 5.95 13.49
N HIS A 143 14.27 6.07 14.81
CA HIS A 143 14.04 7.30 15.56
C HIS A 143 15.10 8.37 15.30
N ASP A 144 16.37 7.98 15.26
CA ASP A 144 17.47 8.91 14.98
C ASP A 144 17.40 9.40 13.55
N LEU A 145 17.15 8.49 12.60
CA LEU A 145 16.93 8.85 11.20
C LEU A 145 15.71 9.77 11.03
N TYR A 146 14.62 9.51 11.76
CA TYR A 146 13.46 10.38 11.78
C TYR A 146 13.81 11.80 12.23
N ARG A 147 14.60 11.94 13.30
CA ARG A 147 15.03 13.25 13.82
C ARG A 147 15.91 13.99 12.80
N LEU A 148 16.92 13.31 12.25
CA LEU A 148 17.83 13.89 11.26
C LEU A 148 17.10 14.40 10.02
N LEU A 149 16.22 13.59 9.44
CA LEU A 149 15.46 13.96 8.24
C LEU A 149 14.45 15.09 8.53
N ARG A 150 13.84 15.09 9.72
CA ARG A 150 12.92 16.17 10.12
C ARG A 150 13.63 17.51 10.28
N ASN A 151 14.83 17.49 10.86
CA ASN A 151 15.71 18.67 11.00
C ASN A 151 16.16 19.17 9.63
N SER A 152 16.35 18.26 8.67
CA SER A 152 16.65 18.57 7.27
C SER A 152 15.44 19.05 6.46
N GLY A 153 14.31 19.37 7.11
CA GLY A 153 13.13 19.94 6.45
C GLY A 153 12.11 18.92 5.92
N PHE A 154 12.33 17.61 6.07
CA PHE A 154 11.41 16.59 5.55
C PHE A 154 10.29 16.23 6.52
N ASN A 155 9.14 15.81 5.96
CA ASN A 155 8.09 15.13 6.71
C ASN A 155 8.30 13.62 6.65
N VAL A 156 8.70 13.03 7.77
CA VAL A 156 9.04 11.61 7.83
C VAL A 156 7.83 10.78 8.24
N VAL A 157 7.57 9.71 7.50
CA VAL A 157 6.50 8.74 7.78
C VAL A 157 7.11 7.34 7.89
N TYR A 158 6.70 6.60 8.92
CA TYR A 158 7.13 5.22 9.11
C TYR A 158 6.34 4.24 8.25
N LYS A 159 7.05 3.35 7.56
CA LYS A 159 6.52 2.19 6.85
C LYS A 159 6.81 0.92 7.63
N ILE A 160 5.74 0.17 7.93
CA ILE A 160 5.87 -1.16 8.52
C ILE A 160 6.16 -2.16 7.40
N THR A 161 7.28 -2.88 7.51
CA THR A 161 7.79 -3.80 6.48
C THR A 161 7.17 -5.19 6.58
N LYS A 162 7.02 -5.72 7.80
CA LYS A 162 6.40 -7.03 8.08
C LYS A 162 4.87 -6.93 8.14
N LYS A 163 4.24 -6.82 6.97
CA LYS A 163 2.78 -6.80 6.84
C LYS A 163 2.20 -8.22 6.86
N LEU A 164 0.99 -8.38 7.38
CA LEU A 164 0.32 -9.69 7.46
C LEU A 164 0.17 -10.35 6.09
N ASN A 165 -0.03 -9.57 5.02
CA ASN A 165 -0.14 -10.08 3.65
C ASN A 165 1.16 -10.70 3.10
N ASN A 166 2.31 -10.48 3.76
CA ASN A 166 3.55 -11.17 3.43
C ASN A 166 3.51 -12.63 3.91
N LEU A 167 2.79 -12.90 5.01
CA LEU A 167 2.61 -14.23 5.61
C LEU A 167 1.34 -14.91 5.05
N ILE A 168 0.21 -14.21 5.13
CA ILE A 168 -1.10 -14.69 4.67
C ILE A 168 -1.39 -14.07 3.30
N ARG A 169 -1.05 -14.81 2.24
CA ARG A 169 -1.36 -14.41 0.86
C ARG A 169 -2.78 -14.84 0.53
N ARG A 170 -3.46 -14.10 -0.36
CA ARG A 170 -4.85 -14.37 -0.79
C ARG A 170 -5.02 -15.67 -1.62
N GLY A 171 -4.03 -16.57 -1.62
CA GLY A 171 -4.06 -17.83 -2.36
C GLY A 171 -4.34 -17.70 -3.86
N LYS A 172 -4.06 -16.54 -4.47
CA LYS A 172 -4.31 -16.35 -5.90
C LYS A 172 -3.30 -17.16 -6.71
N ASP A 173 -3.78 -17.74 -7.80
CA ASP A 173 -2.94 -18.44 -8.77
C ASP A 173 -1.81 -17.53 -9.27
N SER A 174 -0.60 -18.08 -9.31
CA SER A 174 0.54 -17.36 -9.87
C SER A 174 0.35 -17.23 -11.38
N LEU A 175 0.40 -16.01 -11.88
CA LEU A 175 0.42 -15.78 -13.32
C LEU A 175 1.70 -16.35 -13.94
N HIS A 176 1.57 -16.95 -15.11
CA HIS A 176 2.71 -17.31 -15.94
C HIS A 176 3.51 -16.04 -16.32
N ASN A 177 4.83 -16.14 -16.48
CA ASN A 177 5.70 -14.98 -16.70
C ASN A 177 5.26 -14.13 -17.90
N ASN A 178 4.82 -14.79 -18.98
CA ASN A 178 4.34 -14.13 -20.19
C ASN A 178 3.09 -13.25 -19.97
N ASP A 179 2.29 -13.54 -18.95
CA ASP A 179 1.08 -12.81 -18.61
C ASP A 179 1.31 -11.73 -17.55
N LYS A 180 2.51 -11.66 -16.97
CA LYS A 180 2.86 -10.59 -16.04
C LYS A 180 3.00 -9.26 -16.78
N THR A 181 2.62 -8.20 -16.08
CA THR A 181 2.68 -6.81 -16.55
C THR A 181 3.52 -5.98 -15.60
N SER A 182 3.97 -4.81 -16.05
CA SER A 182 4.73 -3.88 -15.20
C SER A 182 6.02 -4.51 -14.64
N VAL A 183 6.80 -5.14 -15.52
CA VAL A 183 8.00 -5.90 -15.17
C VAL A 183 9.26 -5.32 -15.81
N VAL A 184 10.39 -5.52 -15.14
CA VAL A 184 11.74 -5.44 -15.72
C VAL A 184 12.16 -6.86 -16.05
N TYR A 185 12.60 -7.09 -17.28
CA TYR A 185 12.97 -8.41 -17.78
C TYR A 185 14.36 -8.40 -18.41
N LYS A 186 14.97 -9.58 -18.47
CA LYS A 186 16.21 -9.88 -19.17
C LYS A 186 15.91 -10.86 -20.31
N LEU A 187 16.41 -10.55 -21.49
CA LEU A 187 16.33 -11.37 -22.68
C LEU A 187 17.76 -11.76 -23.10
N ASN A 188 18.05 -13.06 -23.14
CA ASN A 188 19.38 -13.55 -23.48
C ASN A 188 19.47 -13.85 -24.98
N CYS A 189 20.62 -13.56 -25.58
CA CYS A 189 20.97 -14.12 -26.88
C CYS A 189 21.22 -15.64 -26.72
N LYS A 190 20.84 -16.43 -27.73
CA LYS A 190 21.09 -17.88 -27.74
C LYS A 190 22.51 -18.22 -28.16
N ASP A 191 23.09 -17.37 -29.00
CA ASP A 191 24.32 -17.67 -29.74
C ASP A 191 25.55 -16.98 -29.15
N CYS A 192 25.35 -16.05 -28.21
CA CYS A 192 26.45 -15.39 -27.49
C CYS A 192 26.07 -15.04 -26.04
N ASN A 193 27.07 -14.63 -25.26
CA ASN A 193 26.91 -14.29 -23.84
C ASN A 193 26.26 -12.91 -23.58
N LEU A 194 25.78 -12.23 -24.62
CA LEU A 194 25.14 -10.93 -24.51
C LEU A 194 23.66 -11.05 -24.17
N SER A 195 23.13 -10.01 -23.54
CA SER A 195 21.72 -9.93 -23.14
C SER A 195 21.17 -8.52 -23.28
N TYR A 196 19.86 -8.41 -23.28
CA TYR A 196 19.14 -7.14 -23.23
C TYR A 196 18.29 -7.07 -21.97
N ILE A 197 18.28 -5.90 -21.33
CA ILE A 197 17.38 -5.62 -20.21
C ILE A 197 16.40 -4.54 -20.64
N GLY A 198 15.12 -4.76 -20.37
CA GLY A 198 14.08 -3.80 -20.68
C GLY A 198 12.95 -3.82 -19.66
N GLN A 199 12.14 -2.77 -19.65
CA GLN A 199 10.87 -2.76 -18.93
C GLN A 199 9.66 -2.93 -19.86
N THR A 200 8.50 -3.25 -19.27
CA THR A 200 7.21 -3.08 -19.94
C THR A 200 6.08 -2.82 -18.95
N LYS A 201 5.16 -1.91 -19.30
CA LYS A 201 3.87 -1.75 -18.60
C LYS A 201 2.86 -2.82 -19.03
N ARG A 202 2.97 -3.33 -20.27
CA ARG A 202 2.04 -4.29 -20.88
C ARG A 202 2.39 -5.73 -20.48
N HIS A 203 1.64 -6.71 -21.00
CA HIS A 203 2.01 -8.12 -20.84
C HIS A 203 3.37 -8.39 -21.48
N LEU A 204 4.20 -9.17 -20.79
CA LEU A 204 5.54 -9.52 -21.25
C LEU A 204 5.50 -10.18 -22.64
N ARG A 205 4.54 -11.07 -22.91
CA ARG A 205 4.35 -11.67 -24.25
C ARG A 205 4.16 -10.65 -25.37
N THR A 206 3.45 -9.56 -25.09
CA THR A 206 3.22 -8.51 -26.08
C THR A 206 4.54 -7.81 -26.39
N ARG A 207 5.33 -7.50 -25.35
CA ARG A 207 6.64 -6.88 -25.52
C ARG A 207 7.63 -7.78 -26.28
N MET A 208 7.60 -9.09 -26.04
CA MET A 208 8.42 -10.05 -26.79
C MET A 208 8.05 -10.07 -28.28
N LYS A 209 6.76 -10.08 -28.60
CA LYS A 209 6.28 -10.01 -30.00
C LYS A 209 6.69 -8.71 -30.68
N GLU A 210 6.63 -7.59 -29.98
CA GLU A 210 7.09 -6.30 -30.50
C GLU A 210 8.58 -6.34 -30.85
N HIS A 211 9.44 -6.85 -29.95
CA HIS A 211 10.88 -6.98 -30.23
C HIS A 211 11.17 -7.94 -31.38
N CYS A 212 10.53 -9.11 -31.41
CA CYS A 212 10.73 -10.10 -32.46
C CYS A 212 10.36 -9.54 -33.85
N ASN A 213 9.25 -8.79 -33.93
CA ASN A 213 8.76 -8.20 -35.18
C ASN A 213 9.45 -6.88 -35.56
N ASN A 214 10.20 -6.24 -34.66
CA ASN A 214 10.82 -4.94 -34.94
C ASN A 214 11.83 -4.98 -36.10
N ILE A 215 12.43 -6.15 -36.38
CA ILE A 215 13.32 -6.38 -37.54
C ILE A 215 12.64 -6.14 -38.89
N LYS A 216 11.30 -6.21 -38.95
CA LYS A 216 10.51 -5.98 -40.17
C LYS A 216 10.27 -4.49 -40.47
N LEU A 217 10.63 -3.60 -39.54
CA LEU A 217 10.53 -2.16 -39.75
C LEU A 217 11.70 -1.67 -40.60
N HIS A 218 11.58 -0.43 -41.10
CA HIS A 218 12.68 0.27 -41.75
C HIS A 218 13.91 0.36 -40.83
N GLU A 219 15.13 0.29 -41.40
CA GLU A 219 16.40 0.18 -40.67
C GLU A 219 16.61 1.28 -39.61
N THR A 220 16.14 2.49 -39.91
CA THR A 220 16.17 3.65 -39.01
C THR A 220 15.40 3.44 -37.70
N ASN A 221 14.45 2.50 -37.66
CA ASN A 221 13.61 2.18 -36.51
C ASN A 221 14.00 0.86 -35.81
N HIS A 222 15.15 0.28 -36.17
CA HIS A 222 15.63 -0.94 -35.53
C HIS A 222 16.10 -0.70 -34.10
N SER A 223 15.52 -1.46 -33.18
CA SER A 223 15.98 -1.57 -31.80
C SER A 223 17.36 -2.23 -31.73
N VAL A 224 18.06 -2.03 -30.61
CA VAL A 224 19.35 -2.69 -30.33
C VAL A 224 19.32 -4.19 -30.50
N ILE A 225 18.18 -4.81 -30.15
CA ILE A 225 17.96 -6.25 -30.34
C ILE A 225 17.94 -6.61 -31.83
N SER A 226 17.20 -5.84 -32.66
CA SER A 226 17.13 -6.10 -34.10
C SER A 226 18.47 -5.86 -34.79
N LYS A 227 19.21 -4.82 -34.39
CA LYS A 227 20.56 -4.57 -34.91
C LYS A 227 21.51 -5.72 -34.61
N HIS A 228 21.55 -6.19 -33.36
CA HIS A 228 22.35 -7.35 -32.98
C HIS A 228 22.00 -8.60 -33.80
N ARG A 229 20.71 -8.86 -34.03
CA ARG A 229 20.25 -9.99 -34.85
C ARG A 229 20.72 -9.88 -36.31
N LEU A 230 20.66 -8.69 -36.90
CA LEU A 230 21.06 -8.46 -38.29
C LEU A 230 22.58 -8.47 -38.49
N GLU A 231 23.31 -7.80 -37.60
CA GLU A 231 24.77 -7.64 -37.70
C GLU A 231 25.53 -8.93 -37.36
N SER A 232 25.04 -9.68 -36.35
CA SER A 232 25.69 -10.91 -35.89
C SER A 232 25.06 -12.19 -36.42
N GLY A 233 23.89 -12.11 -37.08
CA GLY A 233 23.13 -13.31 -37.50
C GLY A 233 22.60 -14.15 -36.32
N HIS A 234 22.59 -13.58 -35.11
CA HIS A 234 22.18 -14.27 -33.88
C HIS A 234 20.68 -14.17 -33.62
N GLU A 235 20.18 -14.99 -32.70
CA GLU A 235 18.79 -15.02 -32.27
C GLU A 235 18.66 -14.92 -30.73
N PHE A 236 17.52 -14.40 -30.26
CA PHE A 236 17.21 -14.31 -28.83
C PHE A 236 16.26 -15.42 -28.36
N ASP A 237 16.30 -15.75 -27.07
CA ASP A 237 15.32 -16.68 -26.48
C ASP A 237 14.00 -15.98 -26.12
N TRP A 238 13.13 -15.84 -27.12
CA TRP A 238 11.80 -15.27 -26.99
C TRP A 238 10.85 -16.05 -26.07
N SER A 239 11.12 -17.34 -25.85
CA SER A 239 10.24 -18.23 -25.10
C SER A 239 10.43 -18.11 -23.59
N LYS A 240 11.63 -17.72 -23.16
CA LYS A 240 12.03 -17.66 -21.75
C LYS A 240 12.62 -16.31 -21.35
N PRO A 241 11.86 -15.20 -21.47
CA PRO A 241 12.28 -13.95 -20.86
C PRO A 241 12.32 -14.09 -19.32
N ASN A 242 13.44 -13.72 -18.71
CA ASN A 242 13.60 -13.79 -17.26
C ASN A 242 13.09 -12.49 -16.63
N ILE A 243 12.22 -12.59 -15.62
CA ILE A 243 11.70 -11.41 -14.92
C ILE A 243 12.62 -11.11 -13.74
N LEU A 244 13.29 -9.95 -13.81
CA LEU A 244 14.20 -9.48 -12.77
C LEU A 244 13.45 -8.76 -11.64
N HIS A 245 12.39 -8.01 -11.98
CA HIS A 245 11.64 -7.22 -11.02
C HIS A 245 10.22 -6.89 -11.50
N SER A 246 9.31 -6.62 -10.56
CA SER A 246 7.93 -6.22 -10.84
C SER A 246 7.61 -4.93 -10.10
N GLU A 247 7.30 -3.86 -10.82
CA GLU A 247 7.01 -2.54 -10.25
C GLU A 247 5.94 -1.83 -11.09
N LYS A 248 4.82 -1.49 -10.45
CA LYS A 248 3.67 -0.86 -11.11
C LYS A 248 3.93 0.61 -11.43
N TYR A 249 4.70 1.30 -10.57
CA TYR A 249 4.98 2.72 -10.73
C TYR A 249 6.09 2.95 -11.76
N VAL A 250 5.77 3.69 -12.82
CA VAL A 250 6.66 3.92 -13.99
C VAL A 250 8.05 4.40 -13.55
N ARG A 251 8.16 5.50 -12.80
CA ARG A 251 9.45 6.04 -12.33
C ARG A 251 10.27 5.03 -11.53
N LYS A 252 9.64 4.24 -10.67
CA LYS A 252 10.35 3.23 -9.88
C LYS A 252 10.82 2.06 -10.75
N ARG A 253 10.04 1.72 -11.77
CA ARG A 253 10.39 0.67 -12.73
C ARG A 253 11.53 1.10 -13.64
N GLU A 254 11.57 2.36 -14.06
CA GLU A 254 12.71 2.98 -14.78
C GLU A 254 13.99 2.92 -13.94
N ILE A 255 13.92 3.34 -12.66
CA ILE A 255 15.06 3.23 -11.74
C ILE A 255 15.49 1.77 -11.57
N ALA A 256 14.54 0.84 -11.45
CA ALA A 256 14.85 -0.59 -11.33
C ALA A 256 15.52 -1.13 -12.60
N GLU A 257 15.02 -0.78 -13.79
CA GLU A 257 15.62 -1.12 -15.08
C GLU A 257 17.07 -0.63 -15.15
N MET A 258 17.32 0.64 -14.83
CA MET A 258 18.67 1.21 -14.80
C MET A 258 19.59 0.51 -13.81
N PHE A 259 19.10 0.20 -12.61
CA PHE A 259 19.86 -0.55 -11.61
C PHE A 259 20.30 -1.90 -12.18
N PHE A 260 19.41 -2.63 -12.86
CA PHE A 260 19.79 -3.89 -13.48
C PHE A 260 20.73 -3.70 -14.67
N ILE A 261 20.54 -2.66 -15.49
CA ILE A 261 21.47 -2.34 -16.58
C ILE A 261 22.89 -2.11 -16.03
N LYS A 262 23.06 -1.29 -14.98
CA LYS A 262 24.36 -1.03 -14.35
C LYS A 262 24.96 -2.25 -13.65
N ARG A 263 24.11 -3.16 -13.15
CA ARG A 263 24.54 -4.35 -12.41
C ARG A 263 25.12 -5.46 -13.29
N PHE A 264 24.75 -5.52 -14.57
CA PHE A 264 25.17 -6.60 -15.48
C PHE A 264 26.20 -6.07 -16.50
N ASN A 265 27.27 -6.84 -16.72
CA ASN A 265 28.39 -6.41 -17.58
C ASN A 265 28.24 -6.77 -19.07
N ASN A 266 27.37 -7.74 -19.41
CA ASN A 266 27.24 -8.29 -20.77
C ASN A 266 25.92 -7.87 -21.44
N LEU A 267 25.72 -6.56 -21.63
CA LEU A 267 24.46 -6.01 -22.16
C LEU A 267 24.65 -5.32 -23.51
N ILE A 268 23.64 -5.44 -24.38
CA ILE A 268 23.53 -4.68 -25.65
C ILE A 268 22.73 -3.38 -25.51
N ASN A 269 22.34 -3.01 -24.29
CA ASN A 269 21.64 -1.76 -24.02
C ASN A 269 22.49 -0.55 -24.43
N LEU A 270 21.88 0.46 -25.06
CA LEU A 270 22.55 1.74 -25.30
C LEU A 270 22.52 2.53 -23.99
N GLN A 271 23.69 2.88 -23.45
CA GLN A 271 23.78 3.60 -22.17
C GLN A 271 23.16 5.01 -22.21
N LYS A 272 22.78 5.51 -23.40
CA LYS A 272 21.98 6.74 -23.57
C LYS A 272 20.61 6.66 -22.88
N ASP A 273 20.10 5.45 -22.64
CA ASP A 273 18.85 5.21 -21.91
C ASP A 273 18.97 5.56 -20.40
N THR A 274 20.19 5.87 -19.91
CA THR A 274 20.46 6.25 -18.51
C THR A 274 20.65 7.75 -18.30
N ASP A 275 20.69 8.56 -19.36
CA ASP A 275 21.09 9.99 -19.32
C ASP A 275 20.09 10.89 -18.58
N SER A 276 18.87 10.40 -18.32
CA SER A 276 17.81 11.19 -17.67
C SER A 276 17.88 11.22 -16.13
N LEU A 277 18.87 10.54 -15.51
CA LEU A 277 19.02 10.47 -14.06
C LEU A 277 20.47 10.69 -13.62
N ASN A 278 20.63 11.40 -12.49
CA ASN A 278 21.93 11.85 -11.96
C ASN A 278 22.90 10.67 -11.70
N ASN A 279 24.16 10.83 -12.10
CA ASN A 279 25.26 9.84 -12.01
C ASN A 279 25.63 9.40 -10.58
N ILE A 280 24.98 9.96 -9.56
CA ILE A 280 25.23 9.69 -8.13
C ILE A 280 24.69 8.31 -7.69
N TYR A 281 23.90 7.63 -8.51
CA TYR A 281 23.42 6.26 -8.25
C TYR A 281 24.29 5.16 -8.86
#